data_AF-A0A6A4VBA8-F1
#
_entry.id   AF-A0A6A4VBA8-F1
#
_cell.length_a   1.000
_cell.length_b   1.000
_cell.length_c   1.000
_cell.angle_alpha   90.00
_cell.angle_beta   90.00
_cell.angle_gamma   90.00
#
_symmetry.space_group_name_H-M   'P 1'
#
loop_
_entity.id
_entity.type
_entity.pdbx_description
1 polymer ?
#
loop_
_entity_poly.entity_id
_entity_poly.type
_entity_poly.pdbx_seq_one_letter_code
_entity_poly.pdbx_strand_id
1 'polypeptide(L)'
;MDAQTAGNYTAEALFERPARQYLEKTLQLARRLRPSALWGYYHYPYCKAYIPHVESCAPAISQDNDKSLWLYENSDALYPSIYYLKYKYTAWEKTMETRSRLEEADRMSRLVGGRPVLPYTWYAYHERHTDFLSPADLLGSLGQAAARQPAGVIIWGGSDGLNSTRLCLRLRDYVEHRLGPFVRWLRSLTDAQLDQLHRHLVESPESFYSQVTLLSKQGVFGHWPVNGWDADMEQTEEMKRAVLQEIARELGPDELLIGDPKQVRYEEEEEQQFLM
;
A
#
# COMPACT_ATOMS: atom_id res chain seq x y z
N MET A 1 36.37 -23.63 35.26
CA MET A 1 35.81 -23.88 33.91
C MET A 1 35.40 -22.53 33.39
N ASP A 2 36.01 -22.16 32.26
CA ASP A 2 36.37 -20.80 31.91
C ASP A 2 35.23 -19.97 31.31
N ALA A 3 35.23 -18.69 31.68
CA ALA A 3 34.43 -17.62 31.08
C ALA A 3 34.99 -17.17 29.72
N GLN A 4 35.37 -18.14 28.86
CA GLN A 4 35.97 -17.90 27.54
C GLN A 4 35.26 -18.75 26.49
N THR A 5 33.98 -18.43 26.20
CA THR A 5 33.31 -18.78 24.92
C THR A 5 31.97 -18.05 24.75
N ALA A 6 31.80 -16.85 25.31
CA ALA A 6 30.70 -15.98 24.89
C ALA A 6 31.13 -15.31 23.58
N GLY A 7 30.77 -15.92 22.45
CA GLY A 7 30.96 -15.30 21.13
C GLY A 7 30.37 -13.89 21.14
N ASN A 8 31.12 -12.92 20.61
CA ASN A 8 30.74 -11.51 20.59
C ASN A 8 29.59 -11.32 19.56
N TYR A 9 28.36 -11.67 19.94
CA TYR A 9 27.18 -11.54 19.09
C TYR A 9 26.61 -10.13 19.20
N THR A 10 26.36 -9.48 18.08
CA THR A 10 25.63 -8.21 18.02
C THR A 10 24.15 -8.43 18.33
N ALA A 11 23.45 -7.40 18.81
CA ALA A 11 22.00 -7.47 19.02
C ALA A 11 21.25 -7.84 17.73
N GLU A 12 21.70 -7.32 16.59
CA GLU A 12 21.23 -7.69 15.24
C GLU A 12 21.35 -9.20 14.99
N ALA A 13 22.53 -9.79 15.20
CA ALA A 13 22.73 -11.23 14.98
C ALA A 13 21.89 -12.10 15.94
N LEU A 14 21.68 -11.63 17.18
CA LEU A 14 20.84 -12.29 18.18
C LEU A 14 19.35 -12.22 17.83
N PHE A 15 18.92 -11.22 17.05
CA PHE A 15 17.54 -11.09 16.60
C PHE A 15 17.30 -11.78 15.25
N GLU A 16 18.07 -11.45 14.23
CA GLU A 16 17.79 -11.85 12.85
C GLU A 16 17.89 -13.35 12.64
N ARG A 17 18.89 -14.02 13.24
CA ARG A 17 19.08 -15.46 13.05
C ARG A 17 17.91 -16.26 13.64
N PRO A 18 17.50 -16.07 14.91
CA PRO A 18 16.30 -16.73 15.43
C PRO A 18 15.02 -16.32 14.70
N ALA A 19 14.85 -15.04 14.33
CA ALA A 19 13.68 -14.57 13.60
C ALA A 19 13.54 -15.27 12.24
N ARG A 20 14.62 -15.34 11.47
CA ARG A 20 14.66 -16.10 10.21
C ARG A 20 14.26 -17.55 10.43
N GLN A 21 14.89 -18.23 11.39
CA GLN A 21 14.59 -19.63 11.66
C GLN A 21 13.12 -19.86 12.03
N TYR A 22 12.53 -18.95 12.81
CA TYR A 22 11.13 -19.05 13.22
C TYR A 22 10.18 -18.88 12.04
N LEU A 23 10.36 -17.81 11.25
CA LEU A 23 9.53 -17.52 10.08
C LEU A 23 9.64 -18.61 9.01
N GLU A 24 10.87 -19.03 8.71
CA GLU A 24 11.14 -20.08 7.72
C GLU A 24 10.53 -21.43 8.12
N LYS A 25 10.77 -21.89 9.36
CA LYS A 25 10.22 -23.17 9.85
C LYS A 25 8.70 -23.15 9.93
N THR A 26 8.10 -22.00 10.25
CA THR A 26 6.64 -21.84 10.30
C THR A 26 6.04 -22.02 8.91
N LEU A 27 6.56 -21.36 7.87
CA LEU A 27 6.10 -21.55 6.49
C LEU A 27 6.28 -22.99 6.04
N GLN A 28 7.45 -23.58 6.27
CA GLN A 28 7.71 -24.97 5.89
C GLN A 28 6.75 -25.95 6.57
N LEU A 29 6.45 -25.74 7.86
CA LEU A 29 5.48 -26.56 8.58
C LEU A 29 4.07 -26.37 8.02
N ALA A 30 3.64 -25.12 7.79
CA ALA A 30 2.32 -24.82 7.25
C ALA A 30 2.10 -25.48 5.88
N ARG A 31 3.11 -25.38 5.00
CA ARG A 31 3.12 -26.04 3.68
C ARG A 31 3.06 -27.56 3.78
N ARG A 32 3.83 -28.18 4.69
CA ARG A 32 3.75 -29.64 4.91
C ARG A 32 2.38 -30.08 5.42
N LEU A 33 1.78 -29.31 6.33
CA LEU A 33 0.48 -29.65 6.93
C LEU A 33 -0.69 -29.39 5.98
N ARG A 34 -0.57 -28.41 5.07
CA ARG A 34 -1.61 -28.00 4.12
C ARG A 34 -0.98 -27.71 2.75
N PRO A 35 -0.57 -28.76 2.01
CA PRO A 35 0.19 -28.61 0.77
C PRO A 35 -0.59 -28.01 -0.40
N SER A 36 -1.92 -27.98 -0.33
CA SER A 36 -2.78 -27.38 -1.37
C SER A 36 -3.09 -25.90 -1.15
N ALA A 37 -2.64 -25.31 -0.04
CA ALA A 37 -2.85 -23.89 0.25
C ALA A 37 -1.68 -23.04 -0.24
N LEU A 38 -1.94 -21.77 -0.57
CA LEU A 38 -0.92 -20.80 -0.96
C LEU A 38 -0.39 -20.08 0.29
N TRP A 39 0.72 -20.56 0.85
CA TRP A 39 1.29 -19.96 2.07
C TRP A 39 2.19 -18.77 1.79
N GLY A 40 2.18 -17.79 2.68
CA GLY A 40 3.05 -16.62 2.64
C GLY A 40 2.69 -15.69 3.80
N TYR A 41 3.57 -14.75 4.11
CA TYR A 41 3.30 -13.76 5.15
C TYR A 41 2.60 -12.53 4.58
N TYR A 42 1.58 -12.06 5.29
CA TYR A 42 0.97 -10.75 5.06
C TYR A 42 2.03 -9.64 5.10
N HIS A 43 1.83 -8.61 4.27
CA HIS A 43 2.66 -7.41 4.13
C HIS A 43 3.96 -7.61 3.34
N TYR A 44 4.42 -8.84 3.10
CA TYR A 44 5.67 -9.07 2.39
C TYR A 44 5.47 -9.21 0.86
N PRO A 45 6.36 -8.59 0.03
CA PRO A 45 7.47 -7.74 0.42
C PRO A 45 7.04 -6.35 0.90
N TYR A 46 7.84 -5.78 1.80
CA TYR A 46 7.67 -4.39 2.20
C TYR A 46 8.14 -3.45 1.10
N CYS A 47 7.52 -2.27 1.07
CA CYS A 47 8.03 -1.16 0.30
C CYS A 47 7.66 0.17 0.94
N LYS A 48 8.66 0.95 1.37
CA LYS A 48 8.49 2.36 1.75
C LYS A 48 8.68 3.20 0.49
N ALA A 49 7.59 3.71 -0.08
CA ALA A 49 7.68 4.71 -1.13
C ALA A 49 8.01 6.06 -0.48
N TYR A 50 9.16 6.66 -0.81
CA TYR A 50 9.44 8.05 -0.44
C TYR A 50 8.57 8.96 -1.32
N ILE A 51 7.73 9.85 -0.77
CA ILE A 51 6.92 10.78 -1.59
C ILE A 51 7.16 12.19 -1.07
N PRO A 52 7.58 13.16 -1.92
CA PRO A 52 7.08 13.48 -3.30
C PRO A 52 7.98 13.11 -4.51
N HIS A 53 7.33 12.79 -5.66
CA HIS A 53 7.88 12.45 -7.00
C HIS A 53 8.48 11.03 -7.22
N VAL A 54 7.77 9.99 -6.76
CA VAL A 54 8.23 8.59 -6.71
C VAL A 54 8.53 7.96 -8.08
N GLU A 55 9.74 7.41 -8.22
CA GLU A 55 10.14 6.54 -9.35
C GLU A 55 10.20 5.04 -8.99
N SER A 56 10.33 4.64 -7.71
CA SER A 56 10.37 3.22 -7.30
C SER A 56 10.40 3.03 -5.77
N CYS A 57 10.48 1.77 -5.31
CA CYS A 57 10.68 1.43 -3.90
C CYS A 57 12.02 1.98 -3.34
N ALA A 58 12.06 2.32 -2.05
CA ALA A 58 13.29 2.73 -1.38
C ALA A 58 14.44 1.70 -1.60
N PRO A 59 15.61 2.11 -2.14
CA PRO A 59 16.68 1.18 -2.47
C PRO A 59 17.16 0.32 -1.30
N ALA A 60 17.23 0.88 -0.09
CA ALA A 60 17.59 0.13 1.12
C ALA A 60 16.58 -0.99 1.42
N ILE A 61 15.28 -0.72 1.25
CA ILE A 61 14.21 -1.70 1.46
C ILE A 61 14.27 -2.80 0.40
N SER A 62 14.52 -2.45 -0.87
CA SER A 62 14.72 -3.46 -1.92
C SER A 62 15.95 -4.33 -1.67
N GLN A 63 17.05 -3.77 -1.15
CA GLN A 63 18.22 -4.55 -0.75
C GLN A 63 17.93 -5.49 0.43
N ASP A 64 17.12 -5.06 1.40
CA ASP A 64 16.72 -5.92 2.52
C ASP A 64 15.73 -7.01 2.08
N ASN A 65 14.88 -6.73 1.08
CA ASN A 65 14.08 -7.75 0.42
C ASN A 65 14.98 -8.79 -0.30
N ASP A 66 16.07 -8.37 -0.93
CA ASP A 66 17.03 -9.28 -1.57
C ASP A 66 17.75 -10.16 -0.54
N LYS A 67 18.17 -9.61 0.60
CA LYS A 67 18.74 -10.39 1.72
C LYS A 67 17.73 -11.37 2.32
N SER A 68 16.44 -11.10 2.13
CA SER A 68 15.32 -11.89 2.63
C SER A 68 14.74 -12.89 1.61
N LEU A 69 15.46 -13.19 0.52
CA LEU A 69 15.03 -14.16 -0.50
C LEU A 69 14.55 -15.50 0.07
N TRP A 70 15.18 -15.97 1.15
CA TRP A 70 14.80 -17.20 1.86
C TRP A 70 13.34 -17.22 2.29
N LEU A 71 12.72 -16.07 2.61
CA LEU A 71 11.31 -15.98 3.00
C LEU A 71 10.40 -16.24 1.79
N TYR A 72 10.73 -15.61 0.68
CA TYR A 72 9.97 -15.66 -0.57
C TYR A 72 10.11 -17.01 -1.27
N GLU A 73 11.29 -17.63 -1.25
CA GLU A 73 11.53 -18.99 -1.76
C GLU A 73 10.68 -20.04 -1.01
N ASN A 74 10.51 -19.84 0.29
CA ASN A 74 9.68 -20.70 1.14
C ASN A 74 8.18 -20.36 1.09
N SER A 75 7.77 -19.31 0.37
CA SER A 75 6.38 -18.90 0.19
C SER A 75 5.80 -19.44 -1.13
N ASP A 76 4.49 -19.68 -1.17
CA ASP A 76 3.73 -20.06 -2.35
C ASP A 76 3.05 -18.89 -3.07
N ALA A 77 2.88 -17.76 -2.39
CA ALA A 77 2.38 -16.49 -2.94
C ALA A 77 2.92 -15.30 -2.14
N LEU A 78 2.89 -14.10 -2.72
CA LEU A 78 3.28 -12.85 -2.09
C LEU A 78 2.04 -12.01 -1.74
N TYR A 79 2.06 -11.35 -0.58
CA TYR A 79 0.88 -10.70 -0.01
C TYR A 79 1.18 -9.25 0.43
N PRO A 80 1.62 -8.36 -0.49
CA PRO A 80 1.94 -6.97 -0.14
C PRO A 80 0.68 -6.22 0.33
N SER A 81 0.81 -5.30 1.29
CA SER A 81 -0.30 -4.43 1.70
C SER A 81 -0.31 -3.17 0.85
N ILE A 82 -1.48 -2.78 0.32
CA ILE A 82 -1.71 -1.54 -0.44
C ILE A 82 -2.78 -0.66 0.24
N TYR A 83 -2.82 -0.71 1.57
CA TYR A 83 -3.76 0.09 2.37
C TYR A 83 -3.44 1.58 2.30
N TYR A 84 -4.50 2.39 2.35
CA TYR A 84 -4.41 3.84 2.31
C TYR A 84 -4.69 4.48 3.66
N LEU A 85 -3.94 5.55 3.93
CA LEU A 85 -4.28 6.51 4.96
C LEU A 85 -5.15 7.62 4.34
N LYS A 86 -6.14 8.12 5.08
CA LYS A 86 -7.09 9.12 4.57
C LYS A 86 -6.40 10.44 4.27
N TYR A 87 -5.63 10.94 5.24
CA TYR A 87 -5.22 12.34 5.30
C TYR A 87 -3.75 12.63 5.00
N LYS A 88 -2.95 11.58 4.75
CA LYS A 88 -1.50 11.73 4.59
C LYS A 88 -1.09 12.25 3.21
N TYR A 89 -1.86 11.92 2.18
CA TYR A 89 -1.51 12.13 0.76
C TYR A 89 -2.75 12.38 -0.10
N THR A 90 -2.56 12.97 -1.28
CA THR A 90 -3.59 13.04 -2.33
C THR A 90 -3.88 11.65 -2.92
N ALA A 91 -5.04 11.47 -3.57
CA ALA A 91 -5.40 10.18 -4.17
C ALA A 91 -4.39 9.71 -5.24
N TRP A 92 -3.83 10.64 -6.01
CA TRP A 92 -2.79 10.32 -6.99
C TRP A 92 -1.47 9.89 -6.33
N GLU A 93 -1.02 10.61 -5.30
CA GLU A 93 0.19 10.22 -4.54
C GLU A 93 0.04 8.83 -3.91
N LYS A 94 -1.14 8.50 -3.35
CA LYS A 94 -1.44 7.14 -2.87
C LYS A 94 -1.42 6.10 -4.00
N THR A 95 -1.89 6.46 -5.19
CA THR A 95 -1.86 5.60 -6.39
C THR A 95 -0.42 5.27 -6.79
N MET A 96 0.49 6.25 -6.70
CA MET A 96 1.92 6.03 -6.94
C MET A 96 2.56 5.14 -5.87
N GLU A 97 2.14 5.25 -4.62
CA GLU A 97 2.56 4.31 -3.56
C GLU A 97 2.09 2.88 -3.86
N THR A 98 0.82 2.69 -4.25
CA THR A 98 0.30 1.38 -4.70
C THR A 98 1.14 0.82 -5.85
N ARG A 99 1.46 1.66 -6.84
CA ARG A 99 2.32 1.28 -7.96
C ARG A 99 3.66 0.73 -7.48
N SER A 100 4.39 1.47 -6.65
CA SER A 100 5.73 1.07 -6.19
C SER A 100 5.71 -0.20 -5.35
N ARG A 101 4.71 -0.37 -4.48
CA ARG A 101 4.52 -1.59 -3.68
C ARG A 101 4.29 -2.82 -4.56
N LEU A 102 3.49 -2.68 -5.62
CA LEU A 102 3.23 -3.75 -6.57
C LEU A 102 4.42 -4.05 -7.47
N GLU A 103 5.16 -3.03 -7.93
CA GLU A 103 6.38 -3.21 -8.71
C GLU A 103 7.45 -3.99 -7.94
N GLU A 104 7.62 -3.70 -6.65
CA GLU A 104 8.53 -4.46 -5.79
C GLU A 104 8.04 -5.89 -5.56
N ALA A 105 6.74 -6.10 -5.36
CA ALA A 105 6.16 -7.43 -5.26
C ALA A 105 6.37 -8.26 -6.54
N ASP A 106 6.17 -7.66 -7.70
CA ASP A 106 6.41 -8.31 -8.99
C ASP A 106 7.90 -8.62 -9.20
N ARG A 107 8.80 -7.72 -8.74
CA ARG A 107 10.24 -7.94 -8.78
C ARG A 107 10.63 -9.16 -7.93
N MET A 108 10.17 -9.21 -6.68
CA MET A 108 10.45 -10.34 -5.79
C MET A 108 9.83 -11.63 -6.32
N SER A 109 8.61 -11.58 -6.85
CA SER A 109 7.94 -12.72 -7.49
C SER A 109 8.82 -13.33 -8.59
N ARG A 110 9.35 -12.51 -9.51
CA ARG A 110 10.23 -12.97 -10.60
C ARG A 110 11.50 -13.65 -10.08
N LEU A 111 12.10 -13.12 -9.01
CA LEU A 111 13.30 -13.70 -8.41
C LEU A 111 13.07 -15.10 -7.82
N VAL A 112 11.86 -15.41 -7.36
CA VAL A 112 11.53 -16.72 -6.74
C VAL A 112 10.64 -17.60 -7.61
N GLY A 113 10.77 -17.49 -8.93
CA GLY A 113 10.12 -18.38 -9.90
C GLY A 113 8.69 -17.99 -10.26
N GLY A 114 8.35 -16.71 -10.20
CA GLY A 114 7.06 -16.17 -10.65
C GLY A 114 5.90 -16.51 -9.73
N ARG A 115 6.10 -16.50 -8.40
CA ARG A 115 5.03 -16.77 -7.43
C ARG A 115 3.88 -15.77 -7.59
N PRO A 116 2.62 -16.20 -7.50
CA PRO A 116 1.48 -15.29 -7.61
C PRO A 116 1.55 -14.17 -6.57
N VAL A 117 1.24 -12.95 -7.00
CA VAL A 117 1.09 -11.79 -6.13
C VAL A 117 -0.39 -11.56 -5.88
N LEU A 118 -0.77 -11.48 -4.60
CA LEU A 118 -2.14 -11.30 -4.11
C LEU A 118 -2.16 -10.12 -3.13
N PRO A 119 -2.23 -8.88 -3.62
CA PRO A 119 -2.18 -7.69 -2.78
C PRO A 119 -3.35 -7.66 -1.79
N TYR A 120 -3.07 -7.25 -0.56
CA TYR A 120 -4.07 -6.93 0.44
C TYR A 120 -4.50 -5.47 0.28
N THR A 121 -5.78 -5.26 0.00
CA THR A 121 -6.42 -3.94 0.04
C THR A 121 -7.48 -3.91 1.14
N TRP A 122 -7.82 -2.71 1.59
CA TRP A 122 -8.88 -2.51 2.57
C TRP A 122 -9.95 -1.61 1.95
N TYR A 123 -11.22 -1.97 2.15
CA TYR A 123 -12.35 -1.15 1.72
C TYR A 123 -12.50 0.18 2.49
N ALA A 124 -11.76 0.36 3.58
CA ALA A 124 -11.74 1.55 4.42
C ALA A 124 -10.30 2.08 4.57
N TYR A 125 -10.17 3.34 4.99
CA TYR A 125 -8.88 3.91 5.35
C TYR A 125 -8.31 3.23 6.60
N HIS A 126 -7.00 2.96 6.60
CA HIS A 126 -6.35 2.09 7.58
C HIS A 126 -6.43 2.62 9.01
N GLU A 127 -6.46 3.93 9.20
CA GLU A 127 -6.60 4.58 10.50
C GLU A 127 -8.05 4.96 10.86
N ARG A 128 -9.00 4.70 9.94
CA ARG A 128 -10.43 5.00 10.08
C ARG A 128 -11.27 3.85 9.50
N HIS A 129 -11.42 2.77 10.26
CA HIS A 129 -12.00 1.52 9.76
C HIS A 129 -13.50 1.62 9.36
N THR A 130 -14.13 2.77 9.57
CA THR A 130 -15.52 3.08 9.20
C THR A 130 -15.66 4.11 8.06
N ASP A 131 -14.54 4.63 7.57
CA ASP A 131 -14.47 5.60 6.47
C ASP A 131 -14.06 4.82 5.23
N PHE A 132 -15.04 4.54 4.36
CA PHE A 132 -14.79 3.78 3.15
C PHE A 132 -14.04 4.59 2.10
N LEU A 133 -13.25 3.91 1.27
CA LEU A 133 -12.45 4.57 0.23
C LEU A 133 -13.33 5.38 -0.74
N SER A 134 -12.86 6.58 -1.07
CA SER A 134 -13.47 7.41 -2.11
C SER A 134 -13.34 6.75 -3.49
N PRO A 135 -14.09 7.17 -4.52
CA PRO A 135 -13.90 6.70 -5.89
C PRO A 135 -12.47 6.85 -6.42
N ALA A 136 -11.82 7.97 -6.11
CA ALA A 136 -10.44 8.22 -6.51
C ALA A 136 -9.51 7.21 -5.83
N ASP A 137 -9.68 6.98 -4.52
CA ASP A 137 -8.85 6.05 -3.77
C ASP A 137 -9.14 4.57 -4.10
N LEU A 138 -10.39 4.22 -4.41
CA LEU A 138 -10.76 2.93 -4.98
C LEU A 138 -10.07 2.68 -6.31
N LEU A 139 -10.07 3.68 -7.20
CA LEU A 139 -9.38 3.59 -8.49
C LEU A 139 -7.88 3.47 -8.31
N GLY A 140 -7.32 4.27 -7.40
CA GLY A 140 -5.89 4.25 -7.09
C GLY A 140 -5.40 2.95 -6.46
N SER A 141 -6.24 2.28 -5.65
CA SER A 141 -5.87 1.03 -4.99
C SER A 141 -6.22 -0.18 -5.87
N LEU A 142 -7.52 -0.49 -6.00
CA LEU A 142 -8.00 -1.67 -6.72
C LEU A 142 -7.85 -1.54 -8.23
N GLY A 143 -8.04 -0.34 -8.79
CA GLY A 143 -7.84 -0.08 -10.21
C GLY A 143 -6.38 -0.24 -10.61
N GLN A 144 -5.45 0.35 -9.84
CA GLN A 144 -4.02 0.19 -10.08
C GLN A 144 -3.55 -1.26 -9.89
N ALA A 145 -4.08 -1.96 -8.88
CA ALA A 145 -3.83 -3.38 -8.71
C ALA A 145 -4.30 -4.17 -9.94
N ALA A 146 -5.56 -4.03 -10.35
CA ALA A 146 -6.11 -4.73 -11.51
C ALA A 146 -5.35 -4.40 -12.81
N ALA A 147 -4.92 -3.16 -12.99
CA ALA A 147 -4.20 -2.71 -14.18
C ALA A 147 -2.83 -3.38 -14.36
N ARG A 148 -2.25 -3.91 -13.27
CA ARG A 148 -1.03 -4.74 -13.30
C ARG A 148 -1.30 -6.24 -13.46
N GLN A 149 -2.57 -6.62 -13.57
CA GLN A 149 -3.02 -7.99 -13.81
C GLN A 149 -2.45 -9.03 -12.81
N PRO A 150 -2.60 -8.80 -11.49
CA PRO A 150 -2.15 -9.74 -10.47
C PRO A 150 -2.96 -11.04 -10.53
N ALA A 151 -2.49 -12.06 -9.82
CA ALA A 151 -3.23 -13.33 -9.69
C ALA A 151 -4.62 -13.15 -9.00
N GLY A 152 -4.80 -12.04 -8.29
CA GLY A 152 -6.02 -11.64 -7.61
C GLY A 152 -5.76 -10.53 -6.61
N VAL A 153 -6.78 -10.13 -5.87
CA VAL A 153 -6.67 -9.16 -4.77
C VAL A 153 -7.46 -9.68 -3.57
N ILE A 154 -6.94 -9.47 -2.36
CA ILE A 154 -7.60 -9.81 -1.10
C ILE A 154 -8.17 -8.53 -0.51
N ILE A 155 -9.49 -8.46 -0.40
CA ILE A 155 -10.19 -7.35 0.29
C ILE A 155 -10.35 -7.74 1.74
N TRP A 156 -9.64 -7.06 2.63
CA TRP A 156 -9.65 -7.32 4.07
C TRP A 156 -10.62 -6.40 4.82
N GLY A 157 -10.89 -6.73 6.09
CA GLY A 157 -11.76 -5.96 6.99
C GLY A 157 -11.42 -6.18 8.46
N GLY A 158 -11.33 -5.09 9.23
CA GLY A 158 -11.21 -5.13 10.69
C GLY A 158 -12.55 -5.40 11.37
N SER A 159 -12.55 -6.25 12.40
CA SER A 159 -13.77 -6.62 13.15
C SER A 159 -14.40 -5.44 13.90
N ASP A 160 -13.61 -4.46 14.28
CA ASP A 160 -14.04 -3.23 14.93
C ASP A 160 -14.82 -2.30 13.99
N GLY A 161 -14.55 -2.35 12.69
CA GLY A 161 -15.36 -1.70 11.65
C GLY A 161 -16.74 -2.34 11.45
N LEU A 162 -17.04 -3.46 12.13
CA LEU A 162 -18.27 -4.25 11.98
C LEU A 162 -18.92 -4.63 13.32
N ASN A 163 -18.60 -3.91 14.39
CA ASN A 163 -19.06 -4.22 15.75
C ASN A 163 -20.51 -3.80 16.07
N SER A 164 -21.29 -3.34 15.08
CA SER A 164 -22.70 -2.96 15.27
C SER A 164 -23.53 -3.18 14.00
N THR A 165 -24.83 -3.42 14.18
CA THR A 165 -25.78 -3.55 13.06
C THR A 165 -25.72 -2.35 12.11
N ARG A 166 -25.57 -1.14 12.65
CA ARG A 166 -25.44 0.08 11.85
C ARG A 166 -24.23 0.04 10.93
N LEU A 167 -23.06 -0.37 11.44
CA LEU A 167 -21.84 -0.47 10.64
C LEU A 167 -21.93 -1.59 9.59
N CYS A 168 -22.51 -2.74 9.95
CA CYS A 168 -22.76 -3.82 8.99
C CYS A 168 -23.66 -3.37 7.83
N LEU A 169 -24.74 -2.63 8.13
CA LEU A 169 -25.64 -2.10 7.10
C LEU A 169 -24.96 -1.04 6.23
N ARG A 170 -24.08 -0.20 6.81
CA ARG A 170 -23.25 0.75 6.04
C ARG A 170 -22.29 0.02 5.10
N LEU A 171 -21.61 -1.04 5.57
CA LEU A 171 -20.73 -1.82 4.71
C LEU A 171 -21.53 -2.51 3.60
N ARG A 172 -22.69 -3.11 3.92
CA ARG A 172 -23.58 -3.72 2.92
C ARG A 172 -23.92 -2.71 1.82
N ASP A 173 -24.37 -1.52 2.20
CA ASP A 173 -24.72 -0.44 1.28
C ASP A 173 -23.53 -0.03 0.40
N TYR A 174 -22.35 0.12 0.99
CA TYR A 174 -21.12 0.41 0.25
C TYR A 174 -20.74 -0.71 -0.74
N VAL A 175 -20.88 -1.97 -0.34
CA VAL A 175 -20.62 -3.12 -1.22
C VAL A 175 -21.62 -3.18 -2.37
N GLU A 176 -22.91 -3.01 -2.09
CA GLU A 176 -23.99 -3.10 -3.08
C GLU A 176 -23.90 -1.96 -4.12
N HIS A 177 -23.61 -0.74 -3.65
CA HIS A 177 -23.75 0.47 -4.46
C HIS A 177 -22.42 1.09 -4.91
N ARG A 178 -21.26 0.62 -4.43
CA ARG A 178 -19.93 1.20 -4.76
C ARG A 178 -18.91 0.15 -5.15
N LEU A 179 -18.44 -0.63 -4.17
CA LEU A 179 -17.32 -1.56 -4.35
C LEU A 179 -17.70 -2.70 -5.31
N GLY A 180 -18.90 -3.27 -5.16
CA GLY A 180 -19.41 -4.32 -6.04
C GLY A 180 -19.50 -3.91 -7.51
N PRO A 181 -20.21 -2.80 -7.85
CA PRO A 181 -20.23 -2.25 -9.21
C PRO A 181 -18.82 -1.99 -9.76
N PHE A 182 -17.93 -1.37 -8.98
CA PHE A 182 -16.57 -1.07 -9.40
C PHE A 182 -15.75 -2.34 -9.72
N VAL A 183 -15.81 -3.36 -8.85
CA VAL A 183 -15.13 -4.65 -9.08
C VAL A 183 -15.70 -5.37 -10.31
N ARG A 184 -17.02 -5.31 -10.54
CA ARG A 184 -17.63 -5.86 -11.77
C ARG A 184 -17.14 -5.14 -13.02
N TRP A 185 -17.02 -3.82 -12.97
CA TRP A 185 -16.47 -3.03 -14.06
C TRP A 185 -15.01 -3.42 -14.34
N LEU A 186 -14.14 -3.49 -13.33
CA LEU A 186 -12.75 -3.93 -13.50
C LEU A 186 -12.65 -5.31 -14.17
N ARG A 187 -13.50 -6.27 -13.75
CA ARG A 187 -13.55 -7.62 -14.33
C ARG A 187 -14.07 -7.68 -15.76
N SER A 188 -14.72 -6.63 -16.24
CA SER A 188 -15.24 -6.54 -17.61
C SER A 188 -14.22 -5.98 -18.59
N LEU A 189 -13.10 -5.43 -18.11
CA LEU A 189 -12.05 -4.85 -18.94
C LEU A 189 -11.18 -5.94 -19.57
N THR A 190 -10.76 -5.73 -20.81
CA THR A 190 -9.73 -6.53 -21.48
C THR A 190 -8.33 -6.11 -21.00
N ASP A 191 -7.33 -6.96 -21.25
CA ASP A 191 -5.92 -6.65 -20.92
C ASP A 191 -5.48 -5.31 -21.55
N ALA A 192 -5.87 -5.04 -22.80
CA ALA A 192 -5.56 -3.77 -23.47
C ALA A 192 -6.23 -2.56 -22.78
N GLN A 193 -7.44 -2.73 -22.24
CA GLN A 193 -8.12 -1.68 -21.48
C GLN A 193 -7.51 -1.49 -20.09
N LEU A 194 -7.04 -2.56 -19.45
CA LEU A 194 -6.29 -2.51 -18.19
C LEU A 194 -4.95 -1.80 -18.38
N ASP A 195 -4.23 -2.09 -19.46
CA ASP A 195 -2.98 -1.39 -19.80
C ASP A 195 -3.23 0.10 -20.08
N GLN A 196 -4.33 0.44 -20.77
CA GLN A 196 -4.72 1.83 -20.97
C GLN A 196 -5.07 2.52 -19.66
N LEU A 197 -5.82 1.84 -18.78
CA LEU A 197 -6.13 2.34 -17.45
C LEU A 197 -4.85 2.63 -16.68
N HIS A 198 -3.90 1.67 -16.63
CA HIS A 198 -2.62 1.84 -15.95
C HIS A 198 -1.92 3.13 -16.37
N ARG A 199 -1.82 3.39 -17.69
CA ARG A 199 -1.19 4.60 -18.23
C ARG A 199 -1.85 5.87 -17.69
N HIS A 200 -3.18 5.95 -17.74
CA HIS A 200 -3.91 7.11 -17.20
C HIS A 200 -3.73 7.30 -15.70
N LEU A 201 -3.59 6.22 -14.93
CA LEU A 201 -3.43 6.31 -13.48
C LEU A 201 -2.06 6.88 -13.07
N VAL A 202 -1.01 6.65 -13.85
CA VAL A 202 0.38 6.95 -13.45
C VAL A 202 1.05 8.06 -14.26
N GLU A 203 0.44 8.51 -15.36
CA GLU A 203 1.01 9.52 -16.26
C GLU A 203 1.17 10.89 -15.59
N SER A 204 0.09 11.41 -15.01
CA SER A 204 0.10 12.68 -14.28
C SER A 204 -1.11 12.76 -13.33
N PRO A 205 -1.08 13.67 -12.34
CA PRO A 205 -2.25 13.96 -11.52
C PRO A 205 -3.49 14.32 -12.36
N GLU A 206 -3.32 15.14 -13.40
CA GLU A 206 -4.42 15.57 -14.28
C GLU A 206 -5.02 14.40 -15.06
N SER A 207 -4.18 13.51 -15.59
CA SER A 207 -4.61 12.30 -16.30
C SER A 207 -5.42 11.39 -15.37
N PHE A 208 -4.94 11.20 -14.14
CA PHE A 208 -5.63 10.43 -13.11
C PHE A 208 -7.00 11.02 -12.76
N TYR A 209 -7.06 12.30 -12.35
CA TYR A 209 -8.33 12.91 -11.93
C TYR A 209 -9.33 13.05 -13.08
N SER A 210 -8.86 13.25 -14.31
CA SER A 210 -9.69 13.18 -15.52
C SER A 210 -10.33 11.80 -15.67
N GLN A 211 -9.55 10.73 -15.45
CA GLN A 211 -10.06 9.37 -15.49
C GLN A 211 -11.09 9.09 -14.38
N VAL A 212 -10.84 9.52 -13.13
CA VAL A 212 -11.83 9.36 -12.06
C VAL A 212 -13.14 10.09 -12.41
N THR A 213 -13.04 11.30 -12.97
CA THR A 213 -14.21 12.09 -13.41
C THR A 213 -14.99 11.38 -14.52
N LEU A 214 -14.29 10.85 -15.53
CA LEU A 214 -14.90 10.11 -16.63
C LEU A 214 -15.67 8.88 -16.14
N LEU A 215 -15.03 8.06 -15.31
CA LEU A 215 -15.64 6.85 -14.75
C LEU A 215 -16.84 7.17 -13.85
N SER A 216 -16.76 8.26 -13.11
CA SER A 216 -17.89 8.74 -12.29
C SER A 216 -19.09 9.14 -13.15
N LYS A 217 -18.87 9.86 -14.26
CA LYS A 217 -19.93 10.19 -15.23
C LYS A 217 -20.54 8.96 -15.89
N GLN A 218 -19.75 7.90 -16.05
CA GLN A 218 -20.21 6.60 -16.57
C GLN A 218 -20.92 5.74 -15.51
N GLY A 219 -21.00 6.19 -14.26
CA GLY A 219 -21.66 5.46 -13.17
C GLY A 219 -20.88 4.23 -12.68
N VAL A 220 -19.57 4.15 -12.97
CA VAL A 220 -18.72 3.00 -12.62
C VAL A 220 -18.63 2.79 -11.10
N PHE A 221 -18.62 3.88 -10.33
CA PHE A 221 -18.62 3.84 -8.87
C PHE A 221 -20.03 3.85 -8.27
N GLY A 222 -21.07 3.57 -9.07
CA GLY A 222 -22.47 3.67 -8.66
C GLY A 222 -22.93 5.09 -8.29
N HIS A 223 -24.14 5.21 -7.74
CA HIS A 223 -24.75 6.50 -7.41
C HIS A 223 -24.12 7.09 -6.13
N TRP A 224 -23.56 8.30 -6.25
CA TRP A 224 -23.19 9.14 -5.10
C TRP A 224 -24.01 10.43 -5.17
N PRO A 225 -24.43 11.01 -4.04
CA PRO A 225 -24.76 12.43 -4.04
C PRO A 225 -23.48 13.23 -4.35
N VAL A 226 -23.47 13.89 -5.51
CA VAL A 226 -22.33 14.65 -6.08
C VAL A 226 -21.72 15.65 -5.07
N ASN A 227 -22.50 16.10 -4.08
CA ASN A 227 -22.11 17.06 -3.06
C ASN A 227 -21.01 16.58 -2.08
N GLY A 228 -20.65 15.29 -2.07
CA GLY A 228 -19.56 14.78 -1.23
C GLY A 228 -18.18 14.78 -1.90
N TRP A 229 -18.12 14.97 -3.22
CA TRP A 229 -16.87 14.93 -3.99
C TRP A 229 -16.04 16.19 -3.82
N ASP A 230 -16.68 17.35 -3.94
CA ASP A 230 -16.01 18.64 -3.78
C ASP A 230 -15.58 18.84 -2.32
N ALA A 231 -16.38 18.41 -1.34
CA ALA A 231 -16.06 18.56 0.08
C ALA A 231 -14.84 17.71 0.52
N ASP A 232 -14.69 16.46 0.05
CA ASP A 232 -13.53 15.62 0.40
C ASP A 232 -12.25 16.10 -0.33
N MET A 233 -12.36 16.57 -1.57
CA MET A 233 -11.22 17.16 -2.32
C MET A 233 -10.81 18.52 -1.74
N GLU A 234 -11.77 19.38 -1.43
CA GLU A 234 -11.56 20.71 -0.82
C GLU A 234 -11.00 20.55 0.59
N GLN A 235 -11.49 19.62 1.41
CA GLN A 235 -10.87 19.30 2.71
C GLN A 235 -9.45 18.74 2.58
N THR A 236 -9.17 17.90 1.57
CA THR A 236 -7.82 17.34 1.39
C THR A 236 -6.83 18.40 0.93
N GLU A 237 -7.23 19.31 0.04
CA GLU A 237 -6.40 20.43 -0.42
C GLU A 237 -6.27 21.55 0.63
N GLU A 238 -7.33 21.88 1.37
CA GLU A 238 -7.28 22.79 2.51
C GLU A 238 -6.37 22.25 3.60
N MET A 239 -6.45 20.96 3.90
CA MET A 239 -5.61 20.35 4.92
C MET A 239 -4.17 20.17 4.46
N LYS A 240 -3.93 19.86 3.17
CA LYS A 240 -2.59 19.89 2.57
C LYS A 240 -1.99 21.30 2.65
N ARG A 241 -2.77 22.34 2.36
CA ARG A 241 -2.33 23.75 2.51
C ARG A 241 -2.07 24.10 3.97
N ALA A 242 -2.93 23.69 4.90
CA ALA A 242 -2.76 23.97 6.32
C ALA A 242 -1.51 23.29 6.91
N VAL A 243 -1.24 22.03 6.54
CA VAL A 243 -0.04 21.31 6.95
C VAL A 243 1.22 21.96 6.35
N LEU A 244 1.20 22.30 5.06
CA LEU A 244 2.33 22.99 4.42
C LEU A 244 2.57 24.39 5.01
N GLN A 245 1.51 25.09 5.40
CA GLN A 245 1.60 26.38 6.08
C GLN A 245 2.17 26.26 7.49
N GLU A 246 1.80 25.24 8.26
CA GLU A 246 2.37 25.02 9.59
C GLU A 246 3.84 24.60 9.51
N ILE A 247 4.19 23.71 8.58
CA ILE A 247 5.59 23.35 8.29
C ILE A 247 6.41 24.59 7.91
N ALA A 248 5.88 25.46 7.03
CA ALA A 248 6.56 26.71 6.67
C ALA A 248 6.68 27.70 7.84
N ARG A 249 5.79 27.62 8.83
CA ARG A 249 5.80 28.46 10.04
C ARG A 249 6.81 27.97 11.07
N GLU A 250 7.01 26.66 11.17
CA GLU A 250 7.98 26.03 12.05
C GLU A 250 9.42 26.14 11.53
N LEU A 251 9.65 26.01 10.22
CA LEU A 251 10.98 26.03 9.61
C LEU A 251 11.53 27.44 9.31
N GLY A 252 10.68 28.48 9.35
CA GLY A 252 11.07 29.86 9.05
C GLY A 252 11.43 30.11 7.57
N PRO A 253 11.52 31.39 7.14
CA PRO A 253 11.63 31.75 5.72
C PRO A 253 12.97 31.38 5.05
N ASP A 254 14.01 31.07 5.83
CA ASP A 254 15.36 30.81 5.32
C ASP A 254 15.66 29.33 5.05
N GLU A 255 14.81 28.39 5.49
CA GLU A 255 14.95 26.94 5.21
C GLU A 255 14.09 26.45 4.02
N LEU A 256 13.34 27.35 3.37
CA LEU A 256 12.51 27.03 2.20
C LEU A 256 13.30 26.77 0.90
N LEU A 257 14.63 26.67 0.97
CA LEU A 257 15.52 26.29 -0.13
C LEU A 257 15.77 24.78 -0.19
N ILE A 258 14.72 23.96 -0.03
CA ILE A 258 14.81 22.52 -0.39
C ILE A 258 14.56 22.40 -1.89
N GLY A 259 15.57 22.81 -2.65
CA GLY A 259 15.65 22.69 -4.10
C GLY A 259 17.07 22.44 -4.64
N ASP A 260 18.09 22.32 -3.77
CA ASP A 260 19.45 21.92 -4.16
C ASP A 260 19.78 20.51 -3.63
N PRO A 261 19.85 19.48 -4.49
CA PRO A 261 20.09 18.09 -4.10
C PRO A 261 21.48 17.80 -3.51
N LYS A 262 22.38 18.79 -3.41
CA LYS A 262 23.79 18.56 -3.05
C LYS A 262 24.16 18.81 -1.58
N GLN A 263 23.23 19.20 -0.71
CA GLN A 263 23.60 19.63 0.66
C GLN A 263 23.01 18.85 1.84
N VAL A 264 22.16 17.83 1.65
CA VAL A 264 21.56 17.16 2.82
C VAL A 264 22.42 15.98 3.32
N ARG A 265 23.10 16.19 4.46
CA ARG A 265 23.51 15.11 5.37
C ARG A 265 22.36 14.89 6.35
N TYR A 266 21.84 13.67 6.43
CA TYR A 266 20.82 13.29 7.41
C TYR A 266 21.51 12.78 8.69
N GLU A 267 21.21 13.43 9.81
CA GLU A 267 21.42 12.85 11.15
C GLU A 267 20.16 12.02 11.50
N GLU A 268 20.39 10.73 11.73
CA GLU A 268 19.40 9.76 12.23
C GLU A 268 19.19 10.00 13.73
N GLU A 269 18.05 10.52 14.20
CA GLU A 269 17.70 10.31 15.63
C GLU A 269 16.23 10.42 16.09
N GLU A 270 15.20 10.69 15.25
CA GLU A 270 13.85 10.96 15.81
C GLU A 270 12.67 10.02 15.42
N GLU A 271 12.88 8.85 14.80
CA GLU A 271 11.77 7.90 14.52
C GLU A 271 11.65 6.71 15.51
N GLN A 272 11.82 6.94 16.83
CA GLN A 272 11.48 5.92 17.85
C GLN A 272 10.19 6.16 18.64
N GLN A 273 9.46 7.25 18.41
CA GLN A 273 8.36 7.61 19.33
C GLN A 273 6.96 7.10 18.95
N PHE A 274 6.81 6.33 17.86
CA PHE A 274 5.49 5.83 17.42
C PHE A 274 5.30 4.30 17.49
N LEU A 275 6.11 3.59 18.28
CA LEU A 275 5.95 2.15 18.53
C LEU A 275 5.83 1.80 20.03
N MET A 276 4.83 2.36 20.71
CA MET A 276 4.26 1.79 21.94
C MET A 276 2.75 1.63 21.82
#